data_AF-A0A453ABX7-F1
#
_entry.id   AF-A0A453ABX7-F1
#
_cell.length_a   1.000
_cell.length_b   1.000
_cell.length_c   1.000
_cell.angle_alpha   90.00
_cell.angle_beta   90.00
_cell.angle_gamma   90.00
#
_symmetry.space_group_name_H-M   'P 1'
#
loop_
_entity.id
_entity.type
_entity.pdbx_description
1 polymer ?
#
loop_
_entity_poly.entity_id
_entity_poly.type
_entity_poly.pdbx_seq_one_letter_code
_entity_poly.pdbx_strand_id
1 'polypeptide(L)'
;MRTMKEDFIMLCLQQFCKHCHQPILSGKSWMCTCCKNFHLCDQCHAEELSAPQKNRHPAATKQKHAFQRIEEEPLPETDDGDPTMESKYFDSRTDFLKHCQDNQYQFDTLRRAKHSTMMILYNLHDSACSACHRAMDQRFAWRCLVCAGCKFCDSCYKQDGENLHIHKLKQADNQQLLPNYTLQDYHESLVHASKCFHDPHNCSFKLCVTMKKLFYHGVRCAIRNQGGCRNCVFMWRLLLTHSKQCDHGDCSVPRCRDLKEFMGKAKMVTAGPCAMEC
;
A
#
# COMPACT_ATOMS: atom_id res chain seq x y z
N MET A 1 -29.03 18.67 -6.93
CA MET A 1 -27.56 18.77 -6.94
C MET A 1 -27.10 18.56 -5.50
N ARG A 2 -26.73 17.34 -5.11
CA ARG A 2 -26.25 17.05 -3.76
C ARG A 2 -24.90 17.74 -3.57
N THR A 3 -24.74 18.43 -2.45
CA THR A 3 -23.52 19.16 -2.10
C THR A 3 -22.39 18.17 -1.81
N MET A 4 -21.37 18.15 -2.68
CA MET A 4 -20.19 17.26 -2.63
C MET A 4 -19.44 17.21 -1.28
N LYS A 5 -19.74 18.10 -0.33
CA LYS A 5 -19.12 18.13 1.01
C LYS A 5 -19.54 16.97 1.90
N GLU A 6 -20.74 16.40 1.71
CA GLU A 6 -21.26 15.33 2.57
C GLU A 6 -20.79 13.93 2.15
N ASP A 7 -20.27 13.79 0.93
CA ASP A 7 -19.90 12.50 0.34
C ASP A 7 -18.48 12.03 0.71
N PHE A 8 -17.67 12.81 1.44
CA PHE A 8 -16.25 12.52 1.66
C PHE A 8 -15.99 11.25 2.52
N ILE A 9 -16.92 10.92 3.44
CA ILE A 9 -16.77 9.82 4.40
C ILE A 9 -17.90 8.78 4.30
N MET A 10 -18.95 9.07 3.55
CA MET A 10 -20.12 8.20 3.48
C MET A 10 -20.01 7.23 2.31
N LEU A 11 -19.74 5.97 2.63
CA LEU A 11 -19.91 4.89 1.68
C LEU A 11 -21.38 4.50 1.66
N CYS A 12 -22.11 4.85 0.60
CA CYS A 12 -23.43 4.28 0.37
C CYS A 12 -23.28 2.81 -0.05
N LEU A 13 -23.18 1.90 0.93
CA LEU A 13 -23.33 0.46 0.72
C LEU A 13 -24.78 0.06 0.38
N GLN A 14 -25.73 1.00 0.57
CA GLN A 14 -27.13 0.77 0.29
C GLN A 14 -27.36 0.44 -1.18
N GLN A 15 -28.06 -0.66 -1.43
CA GLN A 15 -28.53 -1.02 -2.76
C GLN A 15 -29.58 -0.01 -3.22
N PHE A 16 -29.55 0.35 -4.50
CA PHE A 16 -30.55 1.25 -5.10
C PHE A 16 -31.51 0.45 -5.97
N CYS A 17 -32.80 0.77 -5.87
CA CYS A 17 -33.81 0.18 -6.74
C CYS A 17 -33.64 0.68 -8.18
N LYS A 18 -33.61 -0.23 -9.16
CA LYS A 18 -33.43 0.12 -10.58
C LYS A 18 -34.65 0.80 -11.23
N HIS A 19 -35.85 0.68 -10.64
CA HIS A 19 -37.03 1.37 -11.15
C HIS A 19 -37.18 2.78 -10.54
N CYS A 20 -37.27 2.89 -9.22
CA CYS A 20 -37.53 4.17 -8.56
C CYS A 20 -36.27 5.00 -8.26
N HIS A 21 -35.07 4.41 -8.45
CA HIS A 21 -33.77 5.04 -8.18
C HIS A 21 -33.59 5.51 -6.73
N GLN A 22 -34.43 5.03 -5.80
CA GLN A 22 -34.31 5.30 -4.36
C GLN A 22 -33.45 4.23 -3.68
N PRO A 23 -32.75 4.58 -2.58
CA PRO A 23 -32.06 3.62 -1.74
C PRO A 23 -33.05 2.65 -1.08
N ILE A 24 -32.70 1.37 -1.05
CA ILE A 24 -33.50 0.31 -0.42
C ILE A 24 -33.11 0.26 1.07
N LEU A 25 -33.95 0.82 1.93
CA LEU A 25 -33.67 0.99 3.37
C LEU A 25 -34.15 -0.17 4.25
N SER A 26 -35.01 -1.05 3.73
CA SER A 26 -35.68 -2.11 4.49
C SER A 26 -34.80 -3.32 4.81
N GLY A 27 -33.54 -3.33 4.36
CA GLY A 27 -32.67 -4.52 4.39
C GLY A 27 -33.17 -5.67 3.50
N LYS A 28 -34.26 -5.48 2.76
CA LYS A 28 -34.95 -6.47 1.94
C LYS A 28 -34.96 -5.98 0.50
N SER A 29 -34.34 -6.72 -0.40
CA SER A 29 -34.30 -6.39 -1.82
C SER A 29 -34.55 -7.60 -2.70
N TRP A 30 -35.02 -7.36 -3.92
CA TRP A 30 -35.21 -8.40 -4.93
C TRP A 30 -34.10 -8.30 -5.97
N MET A 31 -33.21 -9.28 -5.99
CA MET A 31 -32.10 -9.34 -6.95
C MET A 31 -32.49 -10.19 -8.15
N CYS A 32 -32.21 -9.70 -9.36
CA CYS A 32 -32.34 -10.52 -10.57
C CYS A 32 -31.28 -11.63 -10.58
N THR A 33 -31.68 -12.87 -10.85
CA THR A 33 -30.75 -14.02 -10.89
C THR A 33 -29.90 -14.07 -12.16
N CYS A 34 -30.23 -13.28 -13.19
CA CYS A 34 -29.54 -13.26 -14.47
C CYS A 34 -28.71 -11.99 -14.69
N CYS A 35 -29.08 -10.87 -14.08
CA CYS A 35 -28.43 -9.56 -14.28
C CYS A 35 -27.61 -9.15 -13.07
N LYS A 36 -26.34 -8.80 -13.28
CA LYS A 36 -25.48 -8.28 -12.21
C LYS A 36 -26.00 -6.94 -11.68
N ASN A 37 -26.05 -6.80 -10.35
CA ASN A 37 -26.39 -5.57 -9.63
C ASN A 37 -27.76 -4.98 -10.02
N PHE A 38 -28.73 -5.82 -10.37
CA PHE A 38 -30.11 -5.39 -10.62
C PHE A 38 -30.97 -5.72 -9.40
N HIS A 39 -31.29 -4.69 -8.63
CA HIS A 39 -32.07 -4.79 -7.39
C HIS A 39 -33.36 -3.99 -7.50
N LEU A 40 -34.46 -4.53 -6.98
CA LEU A 40 -35.73 -3.84 -6.82
C LEU A 40 -36.13 -3.78 -5.35
N CYS A 41 -36.78 -2.70 -4.94
CA CYS A 41 -37.50 -2.67 -3.65
C CYS A 41 -38.78 -3.51 -3.75
N ASP A 42 -39.39 -3.84 -2.60
CA ASP A 42 -40.62 -4.63 -2.53
C ASP A 42 -41.75 -4.04 -3.40
N GLN A 43 -41.93 -2.72 -3.37
CA GLN A 43 -42.95 -2.03 -4.16
C GLN A 43 -42.71 -2.19 -5.67
N CYS A 44 -41.49 -1.88 -6.14
CA CYS A 44 -41.18 -1.99 -7.56
C CYS A 44 -41.15 -3.44 -8.05
N HIS A 45 -40.85 -4.41 -7.20
CA HIS A 45 -40.99 -5.82 -7.54
C HIS A 45 -42.46 -6.25 -7.68
N ALA A 46 -43.36 -5.75 -6.83
CA ALA A 46 -44.79 -6.00 -6.99
C ALA A 46 -45.36 -5.37 -8.28
N GLU A 47 -44.91 -4.17 -8.62
CA GLU A 47 -45.21 -3.50 -9.90
C GLU A 47 -44.68 -4.31 -11.09
N GLU A 48 -43.46 -4.83 -10.99
CA GLU A 48 -42.82 -5.69 -12.00
C GLU A 48 -43.60 -7.00 -12.25
N LEU A 49 -44.13 -7.63 -11.20
CA LEU A 49 -44.95 -8.85 -11.31
C LEU A 49 -46.32 -8.60 -11.95
N SER A 50 -46.89 -7.41 -11.73
CA SER A 50 -48.20 -7.01 -12.28
C SER A 50 -48.11 -6.38 -13.67
N ALA A 51 -46.92 -5.91 -14.08
CA ALA A 51 -46.71 -5.28 -15.37
C ALA A 51 -46.94 -6.24 -16.57
N PRO A 52 -47.34 -5.73 -17.75
CA PRO A 52 -47.36 -6.50 -18.99
C PRO A 52 -45.97 -7.01 -19.36
N GLN A 53 -45.86 -8.19 -19.98
CA GLN A 53 -44.57 -8.83 -20.28
C GLN A 53 -43.58 -7.95 -21.06
N LYS A 54 -44.06 -7.01 -21.89
CA LYS A 54 -43.24 -6.04 -22.63
C LYS A 54 -42.53 -4.99 -21.76
N ASN A 55 -43.07 -4.73 -20.57
CA ASN A 55 -42.56 -3.73 -19.63
C ASN A 55 -41.71 -4.38 -18.51
N ARG A 56 -41.67 -5.71 -18.47
CA ARG A 56 -40.89 -6.46 -17.49
C ARG A 56 -39.42 -6.48 -17.86
N HIS A 57 -38.56 -6.44 -16.85
CA HIS A 57 -37.15 -6.72 -16.94
C HIS A 57 -36.89 -8.16 -17.45
N PRO A 58 -36.10 -8.33 -18.52
CA PRO A 58 -35.47 -7.29 -19.35
C PRO A 58 -36.39 -6.88 -20.50
N ALA A 59 -36.75 -5.60 -20.59
CA ALA A 59 -37.69 -5.11 -21.61
C ALA A 59 -37.18 -5.32 -23.05
N ALA A 60 -35.86 -5.44 -23.22
CA ALA A 60 -35.20 -5.61 -24.52
C ALA A 60 -35.23 -7.06 -25.03
N THR A 61 -35.43 -8.05 -24.16
CA THR A 61 -35.37 -9.48 -24.52
C THR A 61 -36.63 -10.18 -24.05
N LYS A 62 -37.25 -11.00 -24.90
CA LYS A 62 -38.44 -11.80 -24.53
C LYS A 62 -38.15 -12.90 -23.48
N GLN A 63 -36.99 -12.86 -22.83
CA GLN A 63 -36.60 -13.77 -21.76
C GLN A 63 -37.20 -13.30 -20.44
N LYS A 64 -37.74 -14.24 -19.66
CA LYS A 64 -38.23 -13.96 -18.31
C LYS A 64 -37.07 -14.11 -17.34
N HIS A 65 -36.73 -13.04 -16.63
CA HIS A 65 -35.78 -13.10 -15.53
C HIS A 65 -36.51 -13.37 -14.22
N ALA A 66 -35.96 -14.28 -13.42
CA ALA A 66 -36.45 -14.52 -12.07
C ALA A 66 -35.79 -13.54 -11.08
N PHE A 67 -36.50 -13.26 -9.99
CA PHE A 67 -36.01 -12.46 -8.88
C PHE A 67 -35.91 -13.34 -7.63
N GLN A 68 -34.79 -13.21 -6.93
CA GLN A 68 -34.57 -13.81 -5.63
C GLN A 68 -34.65 -12.71 -4.56
N ARG A 69 -35.41 -12.97 -3.49
CA ARG A 69 -35.43 -12.09 -2.33
C ARG A 69 -34.15 -12.29 -1.54
N ILE A 70 -33.49 -11.18 -1.23
CA ILE A 70 -32.31 -11.11 -0.37
C ILE A 70 -32.71 -10.29 0.85
N GLU A 71 -32.54 -10.89 2.01
CA GLU A 71 -32.59 -10.19 3.28
C GLU A 71 -31.15 -10.07 3.77
N GLU A 72 -30.71 -8.85 4.07
CA GLU A 72 -29.42 -8.65 4.72
C GLU A 72 -29.54 -9.22 6.13
N GLU A 73 -28.77 -10.28 6.39
CA GLU A 73 -28.58 -10.79 7.74
C GLU A 73 -27.98 -9.67 8.59
N PRO A 74 -28.46 -9.46 9.84
CA PRO A 74 -27.79 -8.57 10.77
C PRO A 74 -26.32 -8.96 10.84
N LEU A 75 -25.43 -7.99 10.69
CA LEU A 75 -24.02 -8.25 10.96
C LEU A 75 -23.89 -8.71 12.41
N PRO A 76 -23.08 -9.76 12.68
CA PRO A 76 -22.85 -10.19 14.04
C PRO A 76 -22.33 -9.02 14.88
N GLU A 77 -22.68 -8.99 16.16
CA GLU A 77 -22.12 -8.01 17.07
C GLU A 77 -20.59 -8.11 17.03
N THR A 78 -19.95 -7.00 16.66
CA THR A 78 -18.50 -6.86 16.71
C THR A 78 -18.12 -6.45 18.12
N ASP A 79 -18.16 -7.41 19.05
CA ASP A 79 -17.49 -7.26 20.34
C ASP A 79 -15.99 -7.51 20.11
N ASP A 80 -15.20 -6.45 20.24
CA ASP A 80 -13.76 -6.52 20.17
C ASP A 80 -13.24 -6.88 21.57
N GLY A 81 -12.77 -8.12 21.73
CA GLY A 81 -12.21 -8.61 22.99
C GLY A 81 -10.86 -7.99 23.33
N ASP A 82 -10.27 -7.21 22.42
CA ASP A 82 -9.02 -6.50 22.67
C ASP A 82 -9.24 -5.27 23.57
N PRO A 83 -8.27 -4.92 24.43
CA PRO A 83 -8.35 -3.72 25.25
C PRO A 83 -8.48 -2.46 24.39
N THR A 84 -9.29 -1.51 24.84
CA THR A 84 -9.42 -0.20 24.18
C THR A 84 -8.06 0.46 24.02
N MET A 85 -7.69 0.75 22.78
CA MET A 85 -6.44 1.42 22.44
C MET A 85 -6.68 2.93 22.27
N GLU A 86 -6.00 3.74 23.09
CA GLU A 86 -6.06 5.20 22.98
C GLU A 86 -5.42 5.68 21.66
N SER A 87 -6.10 6.58 20.96
CA SER A 87 -5.57 7.17 19.74
C SER A 87 -6.11 8.58 19.50
N LYS A 88 -5.17 9.53 19.43
CA LYS A 88 -5.43 10.94 19.12
C LYS A 88 -6.20 11.19 17.81
N TYR A 89 -6.32 10.19 16.95
CA TYR A 89 -7.05 10.29 15.69
C TYR A 89 -8.48 9.73 15.78
N PHE A 90 -8.79 8.89 16.77
CA PHE A 90 -10.09 8.21 16.91
C PHE A 90 -10.89 8.67 18.12
N ASP A 91 -10.32 9.51 18.98
CA ASP A 91 -11.00 10.00 20.18
C ASP A 91 -12.24 10.87 19.87
N SER A 92 -12.24 11.60 18.75
CA SER A 92 -13.40 12.39 18.33
C SER A 92 -13.64 12.32 16.82
N ARG A 93 -14.91 12.53 16.42
CA ARG A 93 -15.32 12.67 15.01
C ARG A 93 -14.50 13.75 14.29
N THR A 94 -14.20 14.84 14.98
CA THR A 94 -13.48 15.98 14.41
C THR A 94 -12.02 15.63 14.15
N ASP A 95 -11.37 14.94 15.09
CA ASP A 95 -9.97 14.52 14.94
C ASP A 95 -9.81 13.48 13.83
N PHE A 96 -10.75 12.54 13.75
CA PHE A 96 -10.78 11.56 12.68
C PHE A 96 -11.00 12.20 11.31
N LEU A 97 -11.96 13.13 11.21
CA LEU A 97 -12.22 13.86 9.97
C LEU A 97 -10.99 14.66 9.52
N LYS A 98 -10.34 15.36 10.46
CA LYS A 98 -9.11 16.11 10.19
C LYS A 98 -7.99 15.17 9.73
N HIS A 99 -7.80 14.04 10.41
CA HIS A 99 -6.81 13.03 10.00
C HIS A 99 -7.07 12.54 8.57
N CYS A 100 -8.33 12.28 8.21
CA CYS A 100 -8.70 11.88 6.87
C CYS A 100 -8.45 12.98 5.84
N GLN A 101 -8.74 14.24 6.17
CA GLN A 101 -8.48 15.38 5.29
C GLN A 101 -6.97 15.59 5.05
N ASP A 102 -6.18 15.58 6.13
CA ASP A 102 -4.73 15.78 6.08
C ASP A 102 -4.03 14.69 5.25
N ASN A 103 -4.57 13.46 5.27
CA ASN A 103 -3.99 12.30 4.57
C ASN A 103 -4.75 11.90 3.29
N GLN A 104 -5.74 12.70 2.87
CA GLN A 104 -6.57 12.43 1.69
C GLN A 104 -7.27 11.06 1.72
N TYR A 105 -7.64 10.58 2.92
CA TYR A 105 -8.41 9.36 3.08
C TYR A 105 -9.87 9.61 2.74
N GLN A 106 -10.37 8.80 1.81
CA GLN A 106 -11.73 8.89 1.29
C GLN A 106 -12.45 7.58 1.53
N PHE A 107 -13.74 7.66 1.82
CA PHE A 107 -14.63 6.51 2.06
C PHE A 107 -15.89 6.55 1.20
N ASP A 108 -15.89 7.31 0.11
CA ASP A 108 -17.02 7.44 -0.81
C ASP A 108 -17.23 6.20 -1.71
N THR A 109 -16.19 5.38 -1.90
CA THR A 109 -16.26 4.13 -2.68
C THR A 109 -15.61 2.97 -1.94
N LEU A 110 -16.06 1.74 -2.18
CA LEU A 110 -15.49 0.52 -1.57
C LEU A 110 -13.98 0.40 -1.79
N ARG A 111 -13.50 0.76 -2.98
CA ARG A 111 -12.08 0.76 -3.29
C ARG A 111 -11.31 1.75 -2.40
N ARG A 112 -11.80 2.99 -2.29
CA ARG A 112 -11.15 4.04 -1.50
C ARG A 112 -11.22 3.74 -0.01
N ALA A 113 -12.36 3.27 0.50
CA ALA A 113 -12.49 2.85 1.88
C ALA A 113 -11.51 1.72 2.24
N LYS A 114 -11.42 0.65 1.43
CA LYS A 114 -10.45 -0.44 1.67
C LYS A 114 -9.01 0.07 1.76
N HIS A 115 -8.63 0.96 0.84
CA HIS A 115 -7.29 1.56 0.84
C HIS A 115 -7.07 2.46 2.07
N SER A 116 -7.98 3.39 2.33
CA SER A 116 -7.94 4.31 3.46
C SER A 116 -7.86 3.56 4.79
N THR A 117 -8.71 2.56 5.01
CA THR A 117 -8.67 1.71 6.20
C THR A 117 -7.33 0.98 6.32
N MET A 118 -6.80 0.40 5.24
CA MET A 118 -5.49 -0.26 5.26
C MET A 118 -4.36 0.69 5.66
N MET A 119 -4.35 1.92 5.12
CA MET A 119 -3.33 2.92 5.43
C MET A 119 -3.43 3.42 6.87
N ILE A 120 -4.65 3.59 7.36
CA ILE A 120 -4.93 3.96 8.75
C ILE A 120 -4.44 2.86 9.70
N LEU A 121 -4.72 1.59 9.41
CA LEU A 121 -4.23 0.44 10.20
C LEU A 121 -2.71 0.37 10.20
N TYR A 122 -2.08 0.57 9.03
CA TYR A 122 -0.62 0.62 8.92
C TYR A 122 -0.02 1.72 9.81
N ASN A 123 -0.57 2.93 9.77
CA ASN A 123 -0.09 4.05 10.57
C ASN A 123 -0.32 3.85 12.07
N LEU A 124 -1.45 3.24 12.46
CA LEU A 124 -1.71 2.87 13.84
C LEU A 124 -0.67 1.88 14.33
N HIS A 125 -0.47 0.79 13.58
CA HIS A 125 0.54 -0.19 13.89
C HIS A 125 1.95 0.41 13.86
N ASP A 126 2.23 1.45 13.08
CA ASP A 126 3.52 2.17 13.05
C ASP A 126 3.66 3.25 14.13
N SER A 127 2.62 3.53 14.93
CA SER A 127 2.67 4.52 16.02
C SER A 127 2.65 3.94 17.44
N ALA A 128 2.21 2.68 17.60
CA ALA A 128 2.02 2.04 18.92
C ALA A 128 3.16 1.10 19.35
N CYS A 129 3.32 0.92 20.66
CA CYS A 129 4.22 -0.05 21.27
C CYS A 129 3.73 -1.48 21.04
N SER A 130 4.60 -2.38 20.57
CA SER A 130 4.27 -3.79 20.40
C SER A 130 4.08 -4.54 21.74
N ALA A 131 4.50 -3.98 22.88
CA ALA A 131 4.33 -4.61 24.19
C ALA A 131 3.17 -4.01 25.00
N CYS A 132 3.06 -2.68 25.07
CA CYS A 132 2.04 -2.02 25.89
C CYS A 132 0.91 -1.37 25.09
N HIS A 133 0.96 -1.43 23.76
CA HIS A 133 -0.03 -0.87 22.82
C HIS A 133 -0.32 0.64 22.95
N ARG A 134 0.43 1.36 23.79
CA ARG A 134 0.32 2.82 23.91
C ARG A 134 1.06 3.52 22.78
N ALA A 135 0.57 4.71 22.43
CA ALA A 135 1.27 5.62 21.53
C ALA A 135 2.68 5.91 22.06
N MET A 136 3.66 5.96 21.15
CA MET A 136 5.06 6.18 21.51
C MET A 136 5.64 7.36 20.76
N ASP A 137 6.53 8.10 21.41
CA ASP A 137 7.42 9.01 20.69
C ASP A 137 8.39 8.18 19.84
N GLN A 138 8.26 8.30 18.52
CA GLN A 138 9.10 7.59 17.56
C GLN A 138 10.60 7.91 17.73
N ARG A 139 10.95 9.04 18.38
CA ARG A 139 12.34 9.44 18.70
C ARG A 139 13.01 8.53 19.72
N PHE A 140 12.23 7.95 20.63
CA PHE A 140 12.74 7.07 21.68
C PHE A 140 12.32 5.61 21.45
N ALA A 141 11.81 5.29 20.25
CA ALA A 141 11.34 3.95 19.93
C ALA A 141 12.52 2.99 19.71
N TRP A 142 12.44 1.84 20.37
CA TRP A 142 13.33 0.70 20.20
C TRP A 142 12.78 -0.19 19.10
N ARG A 143 13.52 -0.37 18.01
CA ARG A 143 13.04 -1.09 16.82
C ARG A 143 13.81 -2.36 16.58
N CYS A 144 13.11 -3.39 16.12
CA CYS A 144 13.73 -4.56 15.53
C CYS A 144 14.00 -4.30 14.03
N LEU A 145 15.21 -4.55 13.55
CA LEU A 145 15.55 -4.43 12.13
C LEU A 145 15.25 -5.72 11.33
N VAL A 146 14.86 -6.78 12.02
CA VAL A 146 14.55 -8.10 11.44
C VAL A 146 13.05 -8.28 11.28
N CYS A 147 12.28 -8.06 12.35
CA CYS A 147 10.83 -8.17 12.36
C CYS A 147 10.17 -6.84 11.98
N ALA A 148 9.42 -6.85 10.87
CA ALA A 148 8.70 -5.67 10.41
C ALA A 148 7.64 -5.24 11.44
N GLY A 149 7.59 -3.94 11.76
CA GLY A 149 6.60 -3.38 12.67
C GLY A 149 6.85 -3.65 14.17
N CYS A 150 7.85 -4.45 14.54
CA CYS A 150 8.19 -4.67 15.95
C CYS A 150 8.94 -3.45 16.51
N LYS A 151 8.25 -2.68 17.35
CA LYS A 151 8.82 -1.52 18.03
C LYS A 151 8.29 -1.35 19.44
N PHE A 152 9.13 -0.87 20.34
CA PHE A 152 8.89 -0.83 21.77
C PHE A 152 9.21 0.56 22.32
N CYS A 153 8.48 0.99 23.36
CA CYS A 153 8.73 2.30 23.96
C CYS A 153 9.94 2.19 24.88
N ASP A 154 10.54 3.35 25.16
CA ASP A 154 11.66 3.42 26.09
C ASP A 154 11.31 2.89 27.49
N SER A 155 10.07 3.09 27.95
CA SER A 155 9.60 2.56 29.24
C SER A 155 9.57 1.02 29.26
N CYS A 156 8.99 0.38 28.23
CA CYS A 156 8.96 -1.08 28.16
C CYS A 156 10.38 -1.63 28.04
N TYR A 157 11.24 -0.98 27.24
CA TYR A 157 12.62 -1.41 27.09
C TYR A 157 13.41 -1.28 28.40
N LYS A 158 13.18 -0.24 29.20
CA LYS A 158 13.79 -0.10 30.52
C LYS A 158 13.31 -1.15 31.53
N GLN A 159 12.10 -1.68 31.38
CA GLN A 159 11.54 -2.71 32.26
C GLN A 159 12.07 -4.10 31.91
N ASP A 160 11.96 -4.50 30.64
CA ASP A 160 12.19 -5.89 30.22
C ASP A 160 13.45 -6.06 29.35
N GLY A 161 14.05 -4.96 28.87
CA GLY A 161 15.31 -4.96 28.13
C GLY A 161 15.28 -5.83 26.88
N GLU A 162 16.29 -6.68 26.74
CA GLU A 162 16.39 -7.62 25.61
C GLU A 162 15.36 -8.76 25.68
N ASN A 163 14.64 -8.95 26.80
CA ASN A 163 13.60 -9.97 26.91
C ASN A 163 12.29 -9.61 26.18
N LEU A 164 12.10 -8.34 25.81
CA LEU A 164 10.92 -7.90 25.05
C LEU A 164 10.80 -8.56 23.68
N HIS A 165 11.93 -8.92 23.09
CA HIS A 165 11.96 -9.41 21.72
C HIS A 165 13.22 -10.23 21.44
N ILE A 166 13.03 -11.37 20.75
CA ILE A 166 14.10 -12.33 20.45
C ILE A 166 15.26 -11.77 19.60
N HIS A 167 15.05 -10.66 18.90
CA HIS A 167 16.09 -9.99 18.12
C HIS A 167 16.55 -8.71 18.81
N LYS A 168 17.85 -8.42 18.69
CA LYS A 168 18.45 -7.22 19.26
C LYS A 168 17.73 -5.95 18.81
N LEU A 169 17.18 -5.24 19.79
CA LEU A 169 16.52 -3.96 19.58
C LEU A 169 17.56 -2.85 19.48
N LYS A 170 17.27 -1.86 18.64
CA LYS A 170 18.08 -0.64 18.53
C LYS A 170 17.20 0.56 18.75
N GLN A 171 17.63 1.48 19.61
CA GLN A 171 17.00 2.78 19.72
C GLN A 171 17.16 3.50 18.38
N ALA A 172 16.09 4.13 17.92
CA ALA A 172 16.15 5.05 16.79
C ALA A 172 17.03 6.25 17.20
N ASP A 173 18.33 6.12 17.09
CA ASP A 173 19.24 7.24 17.17
C ASP A 173 18.80 8.26 16.13
N ASN A 174 18.90 9.55 16.45
CA ASN A 174 18.28 10.66 15.71
C ASN A 174 18.96 10.93 14.34
N GLN A 175 19.32 9.86 13.61
CA GLN A 175 19.94 9.88 12.30
C GLN A 175 19.10 9.22 11.20
N GLN A 176 17.87 8.79 11.44
CA GLN A 176 16.93 8.50 10.34
C GLN A 176 15.48 8.89 10.67
N LEU A 177 15.24 10.18 10.97
CA LEU A 177 14.34 10.88 10.05
C LEU A 177 15.02 10.70 8.70
N LEU A 178 14.66 9.69 7.91
CA LEU A 178 15.12 9.63 6.53
C LEU A 178 14.86 11.02 5.97
N PRO A 179 15.89 11.79 5.58
CA PRO A 179 15.62 12.81 4.58
C PRO A 179 14.90 12.06 3.47
N ASN A 180 13.81 12.62 2.95
CA ASN A 180 13.09 12.03 1.81
C ASN A 180 14.01 12.08 0.58
N TYR A 181 15.05 11.25 0.60
CA TYR A 181 15.97 11.04 -0.47
C TYR A 181 15.20 10.26 -1.51
N THR A 182 14.90 10.94 -2.59
CA THR A 182 14.32 10.37 -3.78
C THR A 182 15.27 9.34 -4.37
N LEU A 183 14.77 8.46 -5.24
CA LEU A 183 15.64 7.55 -6.01
C LEU A 183 16.71 8.31 -6.81
N GLN A 184 16.46 9.58 -7.14
CA GLN A 184 17.42 10.45 -7.81
C GLN A 184 18.61 10.80 -6.91
N ASP A 185 18.37 11.14 -5.63
CA ASP A 185 19.43 11.41 -4.66
C ASP A 185 20.35 10.18 -4.47
N TYR A 186 19.76 8.99 -4.45
CA TYR A 186 20.51 7.74 -4.41
C TYR A 186 21.30 7.47 -5.69
N HIS A 187 20.76 7.82 -6.86
CA HIS A 187 21.45 7.70 -8.13
C HIS A 187 22.64 8.65 -8.24
N GLU A 188 22.49 9.91 -7.82
CA GLU A 188 23.59 10.87 -7.78
C GLU A 188 24.68 10.42 -6.78
N SER A 189 24.25 9.90 -5.63
CA SER A 189 25.18 9.34 -4.65
C SER A 189 25.94 8.13 -5.17
N LEU A 190 25.29 7.26 -5.94
CA LEU A 190 25.92 6.10 -6.56
C LEU A 190 27.08 6.53 -7.46
N VAL A 191 26.87 7.51 -8.33
CA VAL A 191 27.90 8.03 -9.24
C VAL A 191 29.03 8.68 -8.45
N HIS A 192 28.70 9.49 -7.44
CA HIS A 192 29.68 10.13 -6.57
C HIS A 192 30.53 9.10 -5.80
N ALA A 193 29.89 8.18 -5.08
CA ALA A 193 30.57 7.21 -4.20
C ALA A 193 31.49 6.28 -4.98
N SER A 194 31.17 6.00 -6.25
CA SER A 194 32.01 5.21 -7.15
C SER A 194 33.33 5.89 -7.52
N LYS A 195 33.45 7.20 -7.32
CA LYS A 195 34.65 8.02 -7.59
C LYS A 195 35.25 8.64 -6.33
N CYS A 196 34.62 8.46 -5.17
CA CYS A 196 34.97 9.18 -3.95
C CYS A 196 35.96 8.40 -3.08
N PHE A 197 37.22 8.87 -3.07
CA PHE A 197 38.30 8.32 -2.26
C PHE A 197 38.48 9.01 -0.90
N HIS A 198 37.73 10.09 -0.63
CA HIS A 198 37.75 10.75 0.67
C HIS A 198 37.31 9.82 1.80
N ASP A 199 37.80 10.11 3.01
CA ASP A 199 37.30 9.49 4.24
C ASP A 199 35.76 9.60 4.26
N PRO A 200 35.02 8.49 4.44
CA PRO A 200 33.56 8.49 4.44
C PRO A 200 32.95 9.53 5.40
N HIS A 201 33.64 9.86 6.49
CA HIS A 201 33.16 10.81 7.50
C HIS A 201 33.46 12.29 7.16
N ASN A 202 34.37 12.56 6.22
CA ASN A 202 34.72 13.91 5.78
C ASN A 202 34.14 14.25 4.39
N CYS A 203 33.28 13.39 3.85
CA CYS A 203 32.66 13.60 2.55
C CYS A 203 31.43 14.51 2.66
N SER A 204 31.37 15.57 1.85
CA SER A 204 30.23 16.50 1.81
C SER A 204 28.95 15.89 1.25
N PHE A 205 29.03 14.74 0.57
CA PHE A 205 27.88 14.06 -0.02
C PHE A 205 27.20 13.14 1.02
N LYS A 206 26.03 13.56 1.50
CA LYS A 206 25.34 12.94 2.66
C LYS A 206 25.08 11.43 2.55
N LEU A 207 24.83 10.92 1.34
CA LEU A 207 24.57 9.49 1.08
C LEU A 207 25.82 8.67 0.73
N CYS A 208 27.01 9.28 0.66
CA CYS A 208 28.24 8.60 0.23
C CYS A 208 28.60 7.41 1.13
N VAL A 209 28.51 7.58 2.46
CA VAL A 209 28.74 6.50 3.43
C VAL A 209 27.76 5.34 3.21
N THR A 210 26.49 5.66 2.99
CA THR A 210 25.43 4.67 2.73
C THR A 210 25.73 3.88 1.46
N MET A 211 26.14 4.55 0.38
CA MET A 211 26.53 3.89 -0.88
C MET A 211 27.78 3.01 -0.70
N LYS A 212 28.81 3.49 0.01
CA LYS A 212 30.01 2.69 0.31
C LYS A 212 29.68 1.43 1.12
N LYS A 213 28.78 1.54 2.11
CA LYS A 213 28.27 0.39 2.88
C LYS A 213 27.53 -0.62 2.00
N LEU A 214 26.70 -0.13 1.07
CA LEU A 214 26.05 -1.00 0.08
C LEU A 214 27.10 -1.71 -0.77
N PHE A 215 28.08 -1.03 -1.36
CA PHE A 215 29.13 -1.68 -2.16
C PHE A 215 29.84 -2.79 -1.39
N TYR A 216 30.24 -2.51 -0.16
CA TYR A 216 30.87 -3.49 0.72
C TYR A 216 29.98 -4.71 1.00
N HIS A 217 28.68 -4.48 1.27
CA HIS A 217 27.70 -5.55 1.41
C HIS A 217 27.60 -6.39 0.12
N GLY A 218 27.55 -5.74 -1.05
CA GLY A 218 27.43 -6.42 -2.34
C GLY A 218 28.59 -7.38 -2.63
N VAL A 219 29.80 -7.07 -2.16
CA VAL A 219 30.95 -7.97 -2.31
C VAL A 219 30.78 -9.23 -1.45
N ARG A 220 30.21 -9.10 -0.24
CA ARG A 220 30.18 -10.16 0.79
C ARG A 220 28.85 -10.91 0.91
N CYS A 221 27.79 -10.44 0.26
CA CYS A 221 26.47 -11.04 0.37
C CYS A 221 26.39 -12.36 -0.41
N ALA A 222 26.20 -13.48 0.29
CA ALA A 222 25.99 -14.79 -0.33
C ALA A 222 24.57 -14.97 -0.90
N ILE A 223 23.56 -14.33 -0.28
CA ILE A 223 22.13 -14.43 -0.68
C ILE A 223 21.89 -13.74 -2.02
N ARG A 224 22.63 -12.65 -2.32
CA ARG A 224 22.57 -11.89 -3.58
C ARG A 224 21.16 -11.37 -3.92
N ASN A 225 21.04 -10.75 -5.10
CA ASN A 225 19.75 -10.33 -5.65
C ASN A 225 18.83 -11.52 -5.94
N GLN A 226 19.39 -12.63 -6.45
CA GLN A 226 18.62 -13.82 -6.82
C GLN A 226 17.96 -14.51 -5.62
N GLY A 227 18.61 -14.51 -4.45
CA GLY A 227 18.03 -15.00 -3.20
C GLY A 227 17.19 -13.97 -2.44
N GLY A 228 16.89 -12.80 -3.02
CA GLY A 228 15.97 -11.83 -2.43
C GLY A 228 16.54 -10.95 -1.32
N CYS A 229 17.87 -10.80 -1.21
CA CYS A 229 18.45 -9.91 -0.21
C CYS A 229 18.03 -8.46 -0.47
N ARG A 230 17.34 -7.82 0.49
CA ARG A 230 16.79 -6.45 0.35
C ARG A 230 17.82 -5.40 -0.11
N ASN A 231 19.03 -5.42 0.45
CA ASN A 231 20.11 -4.50 0.07
C ASN A 231 20.60 -4.76 -1.37
N CYS A 232 20.70 -6.04 -1.76
CA CYS A 232 21.10 -6.41 -3.12
C CYS A 232 20.02 -6.06 -4.15
N VAL A 233 18.73 -6.25 -3.82
CA VAL A 233 17.60 -5.86 -4.67
C VAL A 233 17.57 -4.35 -4.89
N PHE A 234 17.75 -3.57 -3.83
CA PHE A 234 17.82 -2.11 -3.91
C PHE A 234 19.01 -1.63 -4.75
N MET A 235 20.22 -2.15 -4.46
CA MET A 235 21.42 -1.83 -5.22
C MET A 235 21.27 -2.21 -6.70
N TRP A 236 20.70 -3.38 -6.99
CA TRP A 236 20.44 -3.83 -8.36
C TRP A 236 19.54 -2.85 -9.12
N ARG A 237 18.48 -2.34 -8.48
CA ARG A 237 17.61 -1.32 -9.07
C ARG A 237 18.38 -0.06 -9.43
N LEU A 238 19.23 0.45 -8.54
CA LEU A 238 20.04 1.64 -8.80
C LEU A 238 21.03 1.43 -9.95
N LEU A 239 21.75 0.30 -9.94
CA LEU A 239 22.71 -0.05 -10.99
C LEU A 239 22.05 -0.25 -12.35
N LEU A 240 20.86 -0.85 -12.38
CA LEU A 240 20.08 -1.04 -13.61
C LEU A 240 19.53 0.27 -14.16
N THR A 241 19.06 1.18 -13.29
CA THR A 241 18.64 2.52 -13.71
C THR A 241 19.82 3.28 -14.30
N HIS A 242 20.99 3.22 -13.64
CA HIS A 242 22.20 3.85 -14.11
C HIS A 242 22.65 3.29 -15.47
N SER A 243 22.72 1.96 -15.63
CA SER A 243 23.21 1.33 -16.86
C SER A 243 22.36 1.66 -18.09
N LYS A 244 21.05 1.91 -17.90
CA LYS A 244 20.13 2.34 -18.95
C LYS A 244 20.35 3.78 -19.43
N GLN A 245 20.83 4.65 -18.55
CA GLN A 245 20.97 6.10 -18.79
C GLN A 245 22.42 6.52 -19.03
N CYS A 246 23.38 5.66 -18.69
CA CYS A 246 24.79 5.94 -18.83
C CYS A 246 25.25 5.64 -20.25
N ASP A 247 25.92 6.59 -20.90
CA ASP A 247 26.55 6.39 -22.22
C ASP A 247 28.09 6.30 -22.16
N HIS A 248 28.68 6.40 -20.97
CA HIS A 248 30.12 6.33 -20.78
C HIS A 248 30.67 4.89 -20.84
N GLY A 249 31.69 4.67 -21.68
CA GLY A 249 32.37 3.37 -21.83
C GLY A 249 33.29 2.99 -20.65
N ASP A 250 33.94 3.99 -20.05
CA ASP A 250 34.79 3.85 -18.86
C ASP A 250 34.08 4.33 -17.59
N CYS A 251 32.86 3.83 -17.41
CA CYS A 251 32.06 4.17 -16.23
C CYS A 251 32.65 3.57 -14.96
N SER A 252 32.90 4.41 -13.94
CA SER A 252 33.41 3.99 -12.63
C SER A 252 32.35 3.28 -11.76
N VAL A 253 31.07 3.33 -12.14
CA VAL A 253 29.99 2.69 -11.38
C VAL A 253 30.11 1.16 -11.46
N PRO A 254 30.17 0.45 -10.32
CA PRO A 254 30.34 -1.00 -10.31
C PRO A 254 29.29 -1.72 -11.16
N ARG A 255 29.70 -2.75 -11.92
CA ARG A 255 28.80 -3.61 -12.72
C ARG A 255 28.02 -2.89 -13.85
N CYS A 256 28.26 -1.61 -14.11
CA CYS A 256 27.57 -0.87 -15.18
C CYS A 256 27.80 -1.52 -16.55
N ARG A 257 29.05 -1.88 -16.86
CA ARG A 257 29.43 -2.57 -18.11
C ARG A 257 28.74 -3.92 -18.25
N ASP A 258 28.85 -4.78 -17.23
CA ASP A 258 28.23 -6.11 -17.23
C ASP A 258 26.71 -6.06 -17.44
N LEU A 259 26.04 -5.07 -16.82
CA LEU A 259 24.60 -4.87 -16.97
C LEU A 259 24.21 -4.43 -18.38
N LYS A 260 25.00 -3.55 -19.01
CA LYS A 260 24.78 -3.15 -20.40
C LYS A 260 24.94 -4.33 -21.35
N GLU A 261 25.97 -5.14 -21.16
CA GLU A 261 26.20 -6.35 -21.96
C GLU A 261 25.08 -7.38 -21.80
N PHE A 262 24.64 -7.62 -20.56
CA PHE A 262 23.51 -8.51 -20.27
C PHE A 262 22.22 -8.03 -20.95
N MET A 263 21.94 -6.74 -20.91
CA MET A 263 20.78 -6.14 -21.59
C MET A 263 20.91 -6.17 -23.12
N GLY A 264 22.11 -5.95 -23.67
CA GLY A 264 22.38 -6.05 -25.10
C GLY A 264 22.12 -7.46 -25.63
N LYS A 265 22.60 -8.49 -24.90
CA LYS A 265 22.33 -9.90 -25.22
C LYS A 265 20.84 -10.25 -25.12
N ALA A 266 20.12 -9.73 -24.12
CA ALA A 266 18.68 -9.95 -23.99
C ALA A 266 17.85 -9.34 -25.13
N LYS A 267 18.27 -8.18 -25.67
CA LYS A 267 17.63 -7.56 -26.85
C LYS A 267 17.87 -8.35 -28.15
N MET A 268 18.99 -9.05 -28.28
CA MET A 268 19.29 -9.90 -29.45
C MET A 268 18.47 -11.20 -29.47
N VAL A 269 17.97 -11.67 -28.32
CA VAL A 269 17.13 -12.89 -28.25
C VAL A 269 15.67 -12.61 -28.63
N THR A 270 15.19 -11.37 -28.50
CA THR A 270 13.82 -10.98 -28.84
C THR A 270 13.65 -10.48 -30.28
N ALA A 271 14.74 -10.39 -31.05
CA ALA A 271 14.75 -9.98 -32.46
C ALA A 271 15.30 -11.11 -33.33
N GLY A 272 14.55 -12.22 -33.40
CA GLY A 272 14.71 -13.28 -34.41
C GLY A 272 13.69 -13.08 -35.55
N PRO A 273 14.05 -13.41 -36.81
CA PRO A 273 13.60 -12.68 -37.99
C PRO A 273 12.20 -13.08 -38.46
N CYS A 274 11.33 -12.10 -38.68
CA CYS A 274 10.16 -12.25 -39.52
C CYS A 274 10.56 -11.96 -40.98
N ALA A 275 10.44 -12.99 -41.82
CA ALA A 275 10.28 -13.02 -43.27
C ALA A 275 10.85 -11.88 -44.16
N MET A 276 11.69 -12.27 -45.11
CA MET A 276 11.67 -11.72 -46.47
C MET A 276 11.87 -12.89 -47.45
N GLU A 277 10.89 -13.03 -48.34
CA GLU A 277 10.85 -13.93 -49.48
C GLU A 277 11.89 -13.56 -50.55
N CYS A 278 12.60 -14.57 -51.06
CA CYS A 278 12.91 -14.85 -52.48
C CYS A 278 13.72 -16.15 -52.54
#